data_AF-A0A8S0QFR3-F1
#
_entry.id   AF-A0A8S0QFR3-F1
#
_cell.length_a   1.000
_cell.length_b   1.000
_cell.length_c   1.000
_cell.angle_alpha   90.00
_cell.angle_beta   90.00
_cell.angle_gamma   90.00
#
_symmetry.space_group_name_H-M   'P 1'
#
loop_
_entity.id
_entity.type
_entity.pdbx_description
1 polymer ?
#
loop_
_entity_poly.entity_id
_entity_poly.type
_entity_poly.pdbx_seq_one_letter_code
_entity_poly.pdbx_strand_id
1 'polypeptide(L)'
;MALPNDPTNSIFHVFKSSERHNIFELVDGKLCVTNVPLLIEIPRNVTLKVFLQYANPLMLPFHCLSVSNPYLSRKFSERDFLSIFRFKTWWSTQWVGNSGSDLQKETRWMLFDVPGTKSYVVIVPIIEGKFMSAFHLGTKGCVLICAESGSTLVKSSSFHAIAYVNVSENLYNSMKEAYSYIKVHLDTSKLLEEKSVASLINKFDGGISLRFLIIDDGWQSVNFEVQNPNEYVKSLIVATIQTIARLHRFDECEKFMKYKGGFLLGYNSPPFDPKKPEMLISKANELDLTEKYHNKAAQSGITDLSRYDIQIEKLKSELDGMFG
;
A
#
# COMPACT_ATOMS: atom_id res chain seq x y z
N MET A 1 -37.64 12.32 -1.89
CA MET A 1 -37.36 11.80 -3.25
C MET A 1 -35.88 12.01 -3.50
N ALA A 2 -35.09 10.94 -3.56
CA ALA A 2 -33.67 11.01 -3.87
C ALA A 2 -33.51 11.50 -5.33
N LEU A 3 -32.55 12.37 -5.58
CA LEU A 3 -32.20 12.76 -6.95
C LEU A 3 -31.82 11.50 -7.75
N PRO A 4 -32.15 11.43 -9.06
CA PRO A 4 -31.71 10.33 -9.89
C PRO A 4 -30.19 10.25 -9.87
N ASN A 5 -29.65 9.05 -9.65
CA ASN A 5 -28.23 8.77 -9.85
C ASN A 5 -27.80 9.28 -11.22
N ASP A 6 -26.93 10.29 -11.23
CA ASP A 6 -26.32 10.82 -12.44
C ASP A 6 -25.54 9.68 -13.11
N PRO A 7 -25.80 9.33 -14.38
CA PRO A 7 -25.05 8.30 -15.08
C PRO A 7 -23.56 8.64 -15.04
N THR A 8 -22.74 7.62 -14.77
CA THR A 8 -21.27 7.62 -14.66
C THR A 8 -20.55 8.19 -15.89
N ASN A 9 -20.66 9.50 -16.12
CA ASN A 9 -20.05 10.24 -17.23
C ASN A 9 -18.84 11.10 -16.80
N SER A 10 -18.25 10.86 -15.62
CA SER A 10 -17.34 11.83 -15.00
C SER A 10 -15.83 11.55 -15.16
N ILE A 11 -15.38 10.34 -15.51
CA ILE A 11 -13.93 10.07 -15.52
C ILE A 11 -13.20 10.92 -16.57
N PHE A 12 -13.82 11.13 -17.74
CA PHE A 12 -13.19 11.85 -18.84
C PHE A 12 -13.26 13.38 -18.75
N HIS A 13 -14.19 13.93 -17.96
CA HIS A 13 -14.28 15.38 -17.76
C HIS A 13 -13.19 15.95 -16.84
N VAL A 14 -12.59 15.10 -15.99
CA VAL A 14 -11.43 15.45 -15.15
C VAL A 14 -10.18 15.72 -15.99
N PHE A 15 -10.08 15.09 -17.16
CA PHE A 15 -8.92 15.16 -18.05
C PHE A 15 -8.93 16.36 -19.02
N LYS A 16 -9.56 17.48 -18.65
CA LYS A 16 -9.43 18.70 -19.47
C LYS A 16 -7.96 19.13 -19.51
N SER A 17 -7.34 18.87 -20.66
CA SER A 17 -5.99 19.30 -21.01
C SER A 17 -5.89 20.81 -20.86
N SER A 18 -5.15 21.25 -19.85
CA SER A 18 -4.42 22.52 -19.95
C SER A 18 -2.97 22.16 -20.22
N GLU A 19 -2.38 22.90 -21.16
CA GLU A 19 -1.05 22.75 -21.76
C GLU A 19 0.09 22.83 -20.72
N ARG A 20 0.24 21.83 -19.84
CA ARG A 20 1.33 21.81 -18.88
C ARG A 20 2.14 20.53 -19.01
N HIS A 21 2.90 20.42 -20.10
CA HIS A 21 3.85 19.32 -20.29
C HIS A 21 4.99 19.31 -19.26
N ASN A 22 5.24 20.41 -18.55
CA ASN A 22 6.36 20.56 -17.62
C ASN A 22 5.92 21.05 -16.21
N ILE A 23 4.95 20.39 -15.56
CA ILE A 23 4.62 20.75 -14.16
C ILE A 23 5.71 20.29 -13.19
N PHE A 24 6.31 19.14 -13.49
CA PHE A 24 7.40 18.56 -12.73
C PHE A 24 8.73 18.79 -13.42
N GLU A 25 9.74 19.15 -12.64
CA GLU A 25 11.12 19.26 -13.11
C GLU A 25 12.04 18.57 -12.11
N LEU A 26 13.01 17.80 -12.61
CA LEU A 26 14.08 17.24 -11.80
C LEU A 26 15.39 17.89 -12.22
N VAL A 27 15.84 18.89 -11.45
CA VAL A 27 17.03 19.70 -11.76
C VAL A 27 17.88 19.86 -10.50
N ASP A 28 19.20 19.73 -10.64
CA ASP A 28 20.18 19.90 -9.56
C ASP A 28 19.85 19.13 -8.26
N GLY A 29 19.36 17.90 -8.41
CA GLY A 29 18.98 17.05 -7.27
C GLY A 29 17.71 17.52 -6.55
N LYS A 30 16.85 18.32 -7.20
CA LYS A 30 15.57 18.77 -6.66
C LYS A 30 14.44 18.38 -7.60
N LEU A 31 13.41 17.72 -7.04
CA LEU A 31 12.14 17.57 -7.72
C LEU A 31 11.28 18.79 -7.40
N CYS A 32 11.01 19.59 -8.40
CA CYS A 32 10.23 20.81 -8.31
C CYS A 32 8.84 20.62 -8.92
N VAL A 33 7.86 21.32 -8.36
CA VAL A 33 6.52 21.47 -8.89
C VAL A 33 6.26 22.95 -9.07
N THR A 34 6.02 23.39 -10.31
CA THR A 34 5.84 24.83 -10.61
C THR A 34 6.92 25.72 -9.96
N ASN A 35 8.19 25.33 -10.10
CA ASN A 35 9.37 25.97 -9.49
C ASN A 35 9.49 25.90 -7.95
N VAL A 36 8.56 25.23 -7.26
CA VAL A 36 8.62 25.01 -5.81
C VAL A 36 9.34 23.68 -5.54
N PRO A 37 10.47 23.66 -4.82
CA PRO A 37 11.19 22.43 -4.52
C PRO A 37 10.39 21.56 -3.54
N LEU A 38 9.94 20.40 -4.00
CA LEU A 38 9.17 19.45 -3.21
C LEU A 38 10.08 18.49 -2.44
N LEU A 39 11.06 17.92 -3.15
CA LEU A 39 12.04 16.97 -2.63
C LEU A 39 13.43 17.44 -3.05
N ILE A 40 14.39 17.39 -2.13
CA ILE A 40 15.77 17.82 -2.34
C ILE A 40 16.75 16.67 -2.10
N GLU A 41 18.02 16.89 -2.45
CA GLU A 41 19.09 15.90 -2.33
C GLU A 41 18.79 14.59 -3.06
N ILE A 42 18.11 14.68 -4.21
CA ILE A 42 17.81 13.53 -5.06
C ILE A 42 19.10 13.08 -5.79
N PRO A 43 19.52 11.82 -5.64
CA PRO A 43 20.68 11.25 -6.30
C PRO A 43 20.61 11.30 -7.83
N ARG A 44 21.78 11.38 -8.49
CA ARG A 44 21.90 11.48 -9.97
C ARG A 44 21.42 10.24 -10.72
N ASN A 45 21.36 9.09 -10.05
CA ASN A 45 20.86 7.83 -10.58
C ASN A 45 19.32 7.75 -10.62
N VAL A 46 18.64 8.86 -10.33
CA VAL A 46 17.19 8.99 -10.33
C VAL A 46 16.79 9.85 -11.51
N THR A 47 15.81 9.40 -12.26
CA THR A 47 15.24 10.19 -13.35
C THR A 47 13.73 10.29 -13.20
N LEU A 48 13.20 11.45 -13.51
CA LEU A 48 11.78 11.65 -13.73
C LEU A 48 11.46 11.24 -15.17
N LYS A 49 10.63 10.20 -15.33
CA LYS A 49 10.16 9.74 -16.64
C LYS A 49 8.71 10.13 -16.82
N VAL A 50 8.37 10.58 -18.02
CA VAL A 50 7.00 10.86 -18.43
C VAL A 50 6.64 9.88 -19.53
N PHE A 51 5.67 9.01 -19.27
CA PHE A 51 5.09 8.16 -20.29
C PHE A 51 3.80 8.78 -20.80
N LEU A 52 3.60 8.81 -22.12
CA LEU A 52 2.30 9.16 -22.67
C LEU A 52 1.46 7.89 -22.73
N GLN A 53 0.36 7.87 -21.98
CA GLN A 53 -0.52 6.71 -21.96
C GLN A 53 -1.87 7.03 -22.61
N TYR A 54 -2.32 6.14 -23.48
CA TYR A 54 -3.61 6.25 -24.16
C TYR A 54 -4.72 5.73 -23.26
N ALA A 55 -5.48 6.64 -22.66
CA ALA A 55 -6.77 6.39 -22.05
C ALA A 55 -7.84 6.93 -23.01
N ASN A 56 -8.21 6.12 -24.00
CA ASN A 56 -9.07 6.50 -25.13
C ASN A 56 -10.27 7.37 -24.69
N PRO A 57 -10.41 8.64 -25.13
CA PRO A 57 -9.72 9.29 -26.26
C PRO A 57 -8.50 10.17 -25.91
N LEU A 58 -8.02 10.19 -24.67
CA LEU A 58 -6.99 11.12 -24.18
C LEU A 58 -5.62 10.48 -24.00
N MET A 59 -4.57 11.18 -24.46
CA MET A 59 -3.18 10.90 -24.09
C MET A 59 -2.84 11.69 -22.83
N LEU A 60 -2.38 11.00 -21.80
CA LEU A 60 -2.10 11.65 -20.52
C LEU A 60 -0.69 11.34 -20.03
N PRO A 61 0.01 12.33 -19.43
CA PRO A 61 1.37 12.16 -18.96
C PRO A 61 1.42 11.42 -17.61
N PHE A 62 2.03 10.24 -17.61
CA PHE A 62 2.32 9.45 -16.42
C PHE A 62 3.73 9.76 -15.90
N HIS A 63 3.81 10.54 -14.83
CA HIS A 63 5.08 10.95 -14.23
C HIS A 63 5.52 9.93 -13.18
N CYS A 64 6.70 9.36 -13.36
CA CYS A 64 7.26 8.44 -12.38
C CYS A 64 8.74 8.66 -12.13
N LEU A 65 9.18 8.24 -10.94
CA LEU A 65 10.58 8.18 -10.59
C LEU A 65 11.12 6.81 -10.97
N SER A 66 12.28 6.78 -11.64
CA SER A 66 13.01 5.56 -11.95
C SER A 66 14.40 5.62 -11.32
N VAL A 67 14.97 4.48 -10.95
CA VAL A 67 16.24 4.42 -10.21
C VAL A 67 17.09 3.21 -10.61
N SER A 68 18.40 3.37 -10.59
CA SER A 68 19.35 2.25 -10.47
C SER A 68 19.82 2.15 -9.03
N ASN A 69 19.70 0.98 -8.39
CA ASN A 69 19.74 0.70 -6.94
C ASN A 69 18.36 0.83 -6.25
N PRO A 70 17.90 -0.17 -5.46
CA PRO A 70 16.60 -0.17 -4.80
C PRO A 70 16.40 0.90 -3.72
N TYR A 71 17.42 1.67 -3.34
CA TYR A 71 17.33 2.71 -2.32
C TYR A 71 17.45 4.10 -2.93
N LEU A 72 16.42 4.92 -2.72
CA LEU A 72 16.39 6.30 -3.19
C LEU A 72 16.26 7.29 -2.02
N SER A 73 17.37 7.92 -1.60
CA SER A 73 17.37 8.97 -0.59
C SER A 73 16.87 10.30 -1.13
N ARG A 74 16.05 11.01 -0.37
CA ARG A 74 15.63 12.39 -0.63
C ARG A 74 15.32 13.08 0.69
N LYS A 75 15.20 14.39 0.72
CA LYS A 75 14.74 15.11 1.90
C LYS A 75 13.62 16.06 1.56
N PHE A 76 12.82 16.37 2.58
CA PHE A 76 11.97 17.54 2.62
C PHE A 76 11.90 18.03 4.07
N SER A 77 11.70 19.33 4.23
CA SER A 77 11.58 20.02 5.52
C SER A 77 10.62 21.19 5.33
N GLU A 78 9.99 21.64 6.43
CA GLU A 78 9.11 22.82 6.40
C GLU A 78 7.96 22.65 5.41
N ARG A 79 7.43 21.43 5.32
CA ARG A 79 6.39 21.06 4.36
C ARG A 79 5.41 20.09 4.99
N ASP A 80 4.21 20.60 5.24
CA ASP A 80 3.11 19.79 5.75
C ASP A 80 2.79 18.67 4.76
N PHE A 81 2.67 17.46 5.31
CA PHE A 81 2.25 16.29 4.57
C PHE A 81 1.23 15.47 5.34
N LEU A 82 0.34 14.83 4.59
CA LEU A 82 -0.50 13.72 5.03
C LEU A 82 0.03 12.44 4.39
N SER A 83 0.01 11.34 5.12
CA SER A 83 0.43 10.04 4.61
C SER A 83 -0.40 8.92 5.21
N ILE A 84 -0.31 7.73 4.60
CA ILE A 84 -0.72 6.48 5.22
C ILE A 84 0.50 5.57 5.31
N PHE A 85 0.72 4.98 6.47
CA PHE A 85 1.77 4.00 6.69
C PHE A 85 1.22 2.71 7.27
N ARG A 86 1.93 1.63 6.97
CA ARG A 86 1.59 0.29 7.40
C ARG A 86 2.44 -0.11 8.60
N PHE A 87 1.82 -0.34 9.74
CA PHE A 87 2.52 -0.71 10.99
C PHE A 87 2.36 -2.19 11.38
N LYS A 88 1.45 -2.91 10.73
CA LYS A 88 1.33 -4.40 10.72
C LYS A 88 0.89 -4.84 9.33
N THR A 89 0.93 -6.15 8.98
CA THR A 89 0.54 -6.63 7.61
C THR A 89 -0.72 -5.98 7.10
N TRP A 90 -1.71 -5.92 7.97
CA TRP A 90 -3.10 -5.61 7.64
C TRP A 90 -3.56 -4.29 8.22
N TRP A 91 -2.64 -3.52 8.81
CA TRP A 91 -3.03 -2.33 9.56
C TRP A 91 -2.26 -1.14 9.02
N SER A 92 -3.03 -0.21 8.48
CA SER A 92 -2.54 1.09 8.07
C SER A 92 -3.23 2.19 8.88
N THR A 93 -2.52 3.29 9.11
CA THR A 93 -3.13 4.47 9.73
C THR A 93 -2.57 5.75 9.11
N GLN A 94 -3.33 6.83 9.23
CA GLN A 94 -2.86 8.12 8.75
C GLN A 94 -1.74 8.66 9.64
N TRP A 95 -0.87 9.47 9.04
CA TRP A 95 0.14 10.22 9.74
C TRP A 95 0.32 11.59 9.10
N VAL A 96 0.50 12.61 9.94
CA VAL A 96 0.79 13.98 9.52
C VAL A 96 2.13 14.40 10.08
N GLY A 97 2.85 15.22 9.33
CA GLY A 97 4.13 15.77 9.77
C GLY A 97 4.54 16.93 8.87
N ASN A 98 5.74 17.44 9.10
CA ASN A 98 6.25 18.62 8.39
C ASN A 98 7.66 18.40 7.80
N SER A 99 8.29 17.27 8.11
CA SER A 99 9.62 16.93 7.60
C SER A 99 9.77 15.44 7.29
N GLY A 100 10.79 15.09 6.51
CA GLY A 100 11.15 13.70 6.23
C GLY A 100 11.48 12.89 7.48
N SER A 101 11.86 13.54 8.58
CA SER A 101 12.10 12.90 9.88
C SER A 101 10.83 12.41 10.57
N ASP A 102 9.69 13.00 10.24
CA ASP A 102 8.40 12.62 10.83
C ASP A 102 7.78 11.41 10.13
N LEU A 103 8.37 10.97 9.01
CA LEU A 103 7.83 9.92 8.18
C LEU A 103 7.88 8.56 8.89
N GLN A 104 6.77 7.82 8.81
CA GLN A 104 6.72 6.49 9.37
C GLN A 104 7.30 5.46 8.39
N LYS A 105 7.84 4.36 8.92
CA LYS A 105 8.33 3.25 8.09
C LYS A 105 7.14 2.64 7.33
N GLU A 106 7.37 2.21 6.10
CA GLU A 106 6.37 1.55 5.24
C GLU A 106 5.19 2.47 4.88
N THR A 107 5.48 3.75 4.66
CA THR A 107 4.51 4.71 4.13
C THR A 107 4.16 4.36 2.67
N ARG A 108 2.85 4.21 2.40
CA ARG A 108 2.27 3.74 1.13
C ARG A 108 1.84 4.86 0.19
N TRP A 109 1.72 6.08 0.68
CA TRP A 109 1.65 7.29 -0.15
C TRP A 109 1.88 8.52 0.73
N MET A 110 2.29 9.61 0.11
CA MET A 110 2.39 10.94 0.74
C MET A 110 1.64 11.96 -0.09
N LEU A 111 0.99 12.91 0.57
CA LEU A 111 0.25 14.02 0.01
C LEU A 111 0.81 15.30 0.60
N PHE A 112 1.35 16.15 -0.25
CA PHE A 112 1.97 17.42 0.12
C PHE A 112 1.07 18.59 -0.28
N ASP A 113 1.04 19.60 0.57
CA ASP A 113 0.72 20.96 0.12
C ASP A 113 1.92 21.57 -0.62
N VAL A 114 1.65 22.36 -1.65
CA VAL A 114 2.64 23.15 -2.38
C VAL A 114 2.46 24.63 -2.01
N PRO A 115 3.27 25.17 -1.07
CA PRO A 115 3.15 26.52 -0.56
C PRO A 115 3.15 27.57 -1.66
N GLY A 116 2.33 28.62 -1.48
CA GLY A 116 2.19 29.70 -2.44
C GLY A 116 1.42 29.31 -3.71
N THR A 117 0.88 28.09 -3.77
CA THR A 117 0.04 27.62 -4.88
C THR A 117 -1.32 27.13 -4.35
N LYS A 118 -2.20 26.68 -5.26
CA LYS A 118 -3.43 25.94 -4.90
C LYS A 118 -3.30 24.45 -5.22
N SER A 119 -2.07 23.96 -5.32
CA SER A 119 -1.77 22.63 -5.83
C SER A 119 -1.33 21.69 -4.72
N TYR A 120 -1.71 20.44 -4.87
CA TYR A 120 -1.35 19.34 -3.99
C TYR A 120 -0.59 18.30 -4.79
N VAL A 121 0.42 17.68 -4.15
CA VAL A 121 1.22 16.65 -4.80
C VAL A 121 1.05 15.33 -4.06
N VAL A 122 0.62 14.31 -4.79
CA VAL A 122 0.59 12.94 -4.28
C VAL A 122 1.79 12.19 -4.84
N ILE A 123 2.53 11.50 -3.98
CA ILE A 123 3.51 10.50 -4.40
C ILE A 123 3.06 9.12 -3.92
N VAL A 124 2.88 8.21 -4.86
CA VAL A 124 2.47 6.83 -4.60
C VAL A 124 3.58 5.89 -5.05
N PRO A 125 4.27 5.19 -4.14
CA PRO A 125 5.10 4.05 -4.48
C PRO A 125 4.27 3.00 -5.23
N ILE A 126 4.80 2.48 -6.33
CA ILE A 126 4.08 1.55 -7.21
C ILE A 126 4.81 0.22 -7.31
N ILE A 127 4.13 -0.75 -7.90
CA ILE A 127 4.67 -2.08 -8.19
C ILE A 127 5.38 -2.04 -9.54
N GLU A 128 6.56 -2.65 -9.61
CA GLU A 128 7.23 -2.95 -10.87
C GLU A 128 7.64 -4.43 -10.90
N GLY A 129 7.01 -5.20 -11.78
CA GLY A 129 7.20 -6.65 -11.86
C GLY A 129 6.87 -7.33 -10.54
N LYS A 130 7.87 -7.94 -9.90
CA LYS A 130 7.73 -8.65 -8.61
C LYS A 130 8.10 -7.79 -7.40
N PHE A 131 8.34 -6.49 -7.58
CA PHE A 131 8.80 -5.60 -6.52
C PHE A 131 7.72 -4.60 -6.16
N MET A 132 7.48 -4.45 -4.87
CA MET A 132 6.63 -3.40 -4.32
C MET A 132 7.49 -2.31 -3.72
N SER A 133 7.21 -1.07 -4.09
CA SER A 133 7.88 0.08 -3.49
C SER A 133 7.13 0.58 -2.26
N ALA A 134 7.85 1.09 -1.27
CA ALA A 134 7.30 1.83 -0.14
C ALA A 134 8.29 2.91 0.33
N PHE A 135 7.81 3.89 1.07
CA PHE A 135 8.68 4.87 1.70
C PHE A 135 9.15 4.40 3.07
N HIS A 136 10.45 4.44 3.31
CA HIS A 136 11.08 4.13 4.59
C HIS A 136 11.78 5.36 5.15
N LEU A 137 11.84 5.43 6.48
CA LEU A 137 12.64 6.41 7.18
C LEU A 137 14.14 6.11 6.95
N GLY A 138 14.89 7.11 6.51
CA GLY A 138 16.35 7.10 6.46
C GLY A 138 16.97 7.91 7.61
N THR A 139 18.29 8.06 7.60
CA THR A 139 19.00 8.86 8.62
C THR A 139 18.93 10.36 8.30
N LYS A 140 18.93 11.22 9.33
CA LYS A 140 19.04 12.69 9.19
C LYS A 140 17.96 13.29 8.26
N GLY A 141 16.71 12.90 8.44
CA GLY A 141 15.56 13.40 7.65
C GLY A 141 15.51 12.91 6.20
N CYS A 142 16.37 11.95 5.84
CA CYS A 142 16.27 11.28 4.54
C CYS A 142 15.03 10.38 4.51
N VAL A 143 14.32 10.41 3.39
CA VAL A 143 13.26 9.49 3.04
C VAL A 143 13.79 8.57 1.96
N LEU A 144 13.64 7.27 2.15
CA LEU A 144 14.04 6.24 1.19
C LEU A 144 12.80 5.76 0.44
N ILE A 145 12.86 5.63 -0.89
CA ILE A 145 11.96 4.66 -1.57
C ILE A 145 12.72 3.35 -1.66
N CYS A 146 12.11 2.30 -1.09
CA CYS A 146 12.64 0.95 -1.07
C CYS A 146 11.76 0.07 -1.95
N ALA A 147 12.35 -0.60 -2.93
CA ALA A 147 11.67 -1.62 -3.73
C ALA A 147 12.04 -3.01 -3.20
N GLU A 148 11.06 -3.74 -2.66
CA GLU A 148 11.25 -5.06 -2.06
C GLU A 148 10.42 -6.10 -2.81
N SER A 149 11.04 -7.24 -3.14
CA SER A 149 10.34 -8.40 -3.73
C SER A 149 9.77 -9.34 -2.66
N GLY A 150 10.23 -9.21 -1.43
CA GLY A 150 9.99 -10.18 -0.38
C GLY A 150 10.55 -11.58 -0.72
N SER A 151 11.56 -11.71 -1.58
CA SER A 151 12.16 -13.02 -1.88
C SER A 151 13.66 -12.91 -2.10
N THR A 152 14.43 -13.79 -1.45
CA THR A 152 15.89 -13.85 -1.61
C THR A 152 16.32 -14.30 -3.01
N LEU A 153 15.43 -14.94 -3.77
CA LEU A 153 15.66 -15.42 -5.13
C LEU A 153 15.35 -14.36 -6.19
N VAL A 154 14.55 -13.35 -5.86
CA VAL A 154 14.10 -12.31 -6.81
C VAL A 154 14.88 -11.03 -6.54
N LYS A 155 15.88 -10.77 -7.37
CA LYS A 155 16.77 -9.61 -7.26
C LYS A 155 16.67 -8.73 -8.50
N SER A 156 16.73 -7.42 -8.31
CA SER A 156 16.87 -6.43 -9.37
C SER A 156 17.79 -5.31 -8.89
N SER A 157 18.46 -4.66 -9.82
CA SER A 157 19.32 -3.50 -9.58
C SER A 157 18.82 -2.23 -10.26
N SER A 158 17.72 -2.30 -11.01
CA SER A 158 17.14 -1.15 -11.72
C SER A 158 15.64 -1.27 -11.86
N PHE A 159 14.97 -0.12 -11.82
CA PHE A 159 13.53 0.00 -11.91
C PHE A 159 13.14 1.19 -12.79
N HIS A 160 12.23 0.97 -13.72
CA HIS A 160 11.69 1.95 -14.66
C HIS A 160 10.66 2.89 -14.04
N ALA A 161 9.93 2.45 -13.01
CA ALA A 161 8.86 3.18 -12.36
C ALA A 161 8.66 2.67 -10.91
N ILE A 162 9.30 3.33 -9.93
CA ILE A 162 9.20 2.96 -8.49
C ILE A 162 8.16 3.78 -7.73
N ALA A 163 7.85 4.98 -8.23
CA ALA A 163 6.84 5.83 -7.63
C ALA A 163 6.19 6.72 -8.69
N TYR A 164 4.87 6.78 -8.66
CA TYR A 164 4.08 7.71 -9.43
C TYR A 164 3.96 9.06 -8.68
N VAL A 165 4.00 10.16 -9.42
CA VAL A 165 3.86 11.52 -8.89
C VAL A 165 2.70 12.20 -9.60
N ASN A 166 1.74 12.72 -8.83
CA ASN A 166 0.57 13.45 -9.34
C ASN A 166 0.52 14.85 -8.75
N VAL A 167 0.07 15.81 -9.55
CA VAL A 167 -0.26 17.17 -9.08
C VAL A 167 -1.72 17.46 -9.41
N SER A 168 -2.43 18.05 -8.46
CA SER A 168 -3.83 18.42 -8.64
C SER A 168 -4.12 19.73 -7.94
N GLU A 169 -5.01 20.56 -8.49
CA GLU A 169 -5.50 21.78 -7.84
C GLU A 169 -6.69 21.49 -6.91
N ASN A 170 -7.13 20.23 -6.83
CA ASN A 170 -8.23 19.79 -5.97
C ASN A 170 -7.80 18.59 -5.12
N LEU A 171 -7.67 18.82 -3.81
CA LEU A 171 -7.32 17.80 -2.82
C LEU A 171 -8.23 16.55 -2.90
N TYR A 172 -9.52 16.75 -3.12
CA TYR A 172 -10.51 15.66 -3.13
C TYR A 172 -10.44 14.80 -4.39
N ASN A 173 -9.89 15.34 -5.48
CA ASN A 173 -9.67 14.58 -6.71
C ASN A 173 -8.26 13.99 -6.79
N SER A 174 -7.30 14.51 -6.01
CA SER A 174 -5.87 14.17 -6.10
C SER A 174 -5.62 12.66 -6.05
N MET A 175 -6.27 11.97 -5.11
CA MET A 175 -6.15 10.51 -4.97
C MET A 175 -6.86 9.77 -6.10
N LYS A 176 -8.08 10.19 -6.47
CA LYS A 176 -8.85 9.57 -7.55
C LYS A 176 -8.12 9.66 -8.89
N GLU A 177 -7.59 10.84 -9.22
CA GLU A 177 -6.75 11.08 -10.38
C GLU A 177 -5.51 10.19 -10.35
N ALA A 178 -4.76 10.21 -9.24
CA ALA A 178 -3.54 9.43 -9.13
C ALA A 178 -3.76 7.93 -9.32
N TYR A 179 -4.76 7.35 -8.64
CA TYR A 179 -5.07 5.93 -8.80
C TYR A 179 -5.67 5.59 -10.16
N SER A 180 -6.37 6.52 -10.82
CA SER A 180 -6.83 6.31 -12.20
C SER A 180 -5.63 6.16 -13.15
N TYR A 181 -4.62 7.02 -13.03
CA TYR A 181 -3.39 6.92 -13.80
C TYR A 181 -2.61 5.63 -13.50
N ILE A 182 -2.43 5.32 -12.22
CA ILE A 182 -1.74 4.10 -11.78
C ILE A 182 -2.47 2.86 -12.30
N LYS A 183 -3.81 2.84 -12.29
CA LYS A 183 -4.59 1.74 -12.85
C LYS A 183 -4.30 1.57 -14.33
N VAL A 184 -4.37 2.63 -15.14
CA VAL A 184 -4.10 2.52 -16.58
C VAL A 184 -2.66 2.04 -16.82
N HIS A 185 -1.71 2.49 -15.99
CA HIS A 185 -0.29 2.09 -16.10
C HIS A 185 -0.04 0.63 -15.73
N LEU A 186 -0.55 0.17 -14.58
CA LEU A 186 -0.26 -1.15 -14.05
C LEU A 186 -1.20 -2.22 -14.62
N ASP A 187 -2.44 -1.85 -14.95
CA ASP A 187 -3.52 -2.74 -15.42
C ASP A 187 -3.76 -3.97 -14.52
N THR A 188 -3.54 -3.81 -13.21
CA THR A 188 -3.62 -4.92 -12.23
C THR A 188 -4.70 -4.71 -11.17
N SER A 189 -5.54 -3.68 -11.28
CA SER A 189 -6.50 -3.36 -10.22
C SER A 189 -7.76 -2.69 -10.75
N LYS A 190 -8.83 -2.76 -9.95
CA LYS A 190 -10.09 -2.05 -10.17
C LYS A 190 -10.20 -0.89 -9.19
N LEU A 191 -10.63 0.27 -9.67
CA LEU A 191 -11.01 1.41 -8.83
C LEU A 191 -12.30 1.11 -8.06
N LEU A 192 -12.61 1.92 -7.05
CA LEU A 192 -13.81 1.76 -6.23
C LEU A 192 -15.08 1.79 -7.09
N GLU A 193 -15.12 2.65 -8.10
CA GLU A 193 -16.24 2.82 -9.03
C GLU A 193 -16.50 1.61 -9.93
N GLU A 194 -15.49 0.76 -10.10
CA GLU A 194 -15.58 -0.48 -10.88
C GLU A 194 -15.92 -1.70 -10.02
N LYS A 195 -16.01 -1.51 -8.69
CA LYS A 195 -16.35 -2.56 -7.71
C LYS A 195 -17.81 -2.47 -7.32
N SER A 196 -18.42 -3.62 -7.03
CA SER A 196 -19.71 -3.65 -6.36
C SER A 196 -19.50 -3.21 -4.91
N VAL A 197 -19.84 -1.95 -4.65
CA VAL A 197 -19.71 -1.34 -3.33
C VAL A 197 -20.75 -1.95 -2.38
N ALA A 198 -20.31 -2.34 -1.18
CA ALA A 198 -21.24 -2.80 -0.15
C ALA A 198 -22.29 -1.72 0.16
N SER A 199 -23.56 -2.11 0.24
CA SER A 199 -24.68 -1.20 0.52
C SER A 199 -24.56 -0.40 1.82
N LEU A 200 -23.62 -0.80 2.69
CA LEU A 200 -23.24 -0.07 3.91
C LEU A 200 -22.76 1.36 3.62
N ILE A 201 -22.13 1.62 2.46
CA ILE A 201 -21.68 2.98 2.10
C ILE A 201 -22.86 3.94 1.98
N ASN A 202 -24.02 3.46 1.51
CA ASN A 202 -25.23 4.29 1.37
C ASN A 202 -25.86 4.66 2.73
N LYS A 203 -25.38 4.08 3.85
CA LYS A 203 -25.89 4.43 5.19
C LYS A 203 -25.24 5.70 5.78
N PHE A 204 -24.23 6.26 5.13
CA PHE A 204 -23.61 7.52 5.56
C PHE A 204 -24.41 8.77 5.15
N ASP A 205 -25.56 8.61 4.48
CA ASP A 205 -26.49 9.69 4.07
C ASP A 205 -27.12 10.49 5.23
N GLY A 206 -26.78 10.20 6.49
CA GLY A 206 -27.21 10.95 7.68
C GLY A 206 -26.56 12.34 7.86
N GLY A 207 -26.14 13.00 6.78
CA GLY A 207 -25.49 14.32 6.82
C GLY A 207 -23.98 14.31 7.10
N ILE A 208 -23.33 13.14 7.10
CA ILE A 208 -21.87 13.02 7.24
C ILE A 208 -21.23 13.00 5.86
N SER A 209 -20.49 14.06 5.50
CA SER A 209 -19.67 14.07 4.28
C SER A 209 -18.41 13.24 4.49
N LEU A 210 -18.45 11.98 4.04
CA LEU A 210 -17.30 11.08 4.06
C LEU A 210 -16.17 11.66 3.21
N ARG A 211 -15.06 12.04 3.85
CA ARG A 211 -13.91 12.66 3.15
C ARG A 211 -12.96 11.62 2.55
N PHE A 212 -12.74 10.53 3.27
CA PHE A 212 -11.93 9.40 2.84
C PHE A 212 -12.57 8.11 3.37
N LEU A 213 -12.71 7.10 2.51
CA LEU A 213 -13.00 5.74 2.93
C LEU A 213 -11.76 4.90 2.67
N ILE A 214 -11.17 4.39 3.74
CA ILE A 214 -10.08 3.43 3.67
C ILE A 214 -10.70 2.08 4.01
N ILE A 215 -10.83 1.23 3.00
CA ILE A 215 -11.14 -0.18 3.23
C ILE A 215 -9.80 -0.84 3.57
N ASP A 216 -9.64 -1.21 4.84
CA ASP A 216 -8.42 -1.86 5.33
C ASP A 216 -8.26 -3.27 4.75
N ASP A 217 -7.13 -3.91 5.04
CA ASP A 217 -6.74 -5.15 4.38
C ASP A 217 -7.49 -6.42 4.84
N GLY A 218 -7.41 -7.44 3.99
CA GLY A 218 -8.03 -8.76 4.18
C GLY A 218 -8.55 -9.37 2.87
N TRP A 219 -8.78 -8.51 1.86
CA TRP A 219 -9.21 -8.91 0.53
C TRP A 219 -8.07 -9.29 -0.42
N GLN A 220 -6.83 -8.91 -0.13
CA GLN A 220 -5.68 -9.05 -1.03
C GLN A 220 -4.90 -10.35 -0.76
N SER A 221 -4.17 -10.82 -1.77
CA SER A 221 -3.30 -12.00 -1.64
C SER A 221 -1.94 -11.66 -1.01
N VAL A 222 -1.49 -12.47 -0.05
CA VAL A 222 -0.23 -12.31 0.68
C VAL A 222 0.66 -13.53 0.57
N ASN A 223 1.98 -13.31 0.71
CA ASN A 223 2.99 -14.36 0.63
C ASN A 223 4.07 -14.15 1.71
N PHE A 224 4.75 -15.22 2.15
CA PHE A 224 5.90 -15.17 3.04
C PHE A 224 7.21 -15.26 2.26
N GLU A 225 8.31 -14.75 2.81
CA GLU A 225 9.56 -14.55 2.05
C GLU A 225 10.21 -15.84 1.51
N VAL A 226 9.93 -16.96 2.14
CA VAL A 226 10.48 -18.30 1.82
C VAL A 226 9.52 -19.18 1.01
N GLN A 227 8.33 -18.69 0.68
CA GLN A 227 7.32 -19.47 -0.05
C GLN A 227 7.42 -19.25 -1.57
N ASN A 228 6.79 -20.16 -2.32
CA ASN A 228 6.71 -20.06 -3.78
C ASN A 228 6.07 -18.72 -4.17
N PRO A 229 6.73 -17.88 -5.01
CA PRO A 229 6.23 -16.57 -5.41
C PRO A 229 5.00 -16.62 -6.34
N ASN A 230 4.47 -17.80 -6.63
CA ASN A 230 3.21 -17.98 -7.36
C ASN A 230 2.06 -18.47 -6.48
N GLU A 231 2.32 -18.71 -5.20
CA GLU A 231 1.33 -19.17 -4.22
C GLU A 231 1.01 -18.04 -3.24
N TYR A 232 -0.14 -18.13 -2.58
CA TYR A 232 -0.53 -17.19 -1.52
C TYR A 232 -0.80 -17.96 -0.23
N VAL A 233 -0.65 -17.28 0.90
CA VAL A 233 -0.86 -17.86 2.22
C VAL A 233 -2.34 -18.15 2.43
N LYS A 234 -2.66 -19.42 2.66
CA LYS A 234 -4.02 -19.88 3.00
C LYS A 234 -4.28 -19.90 4.51
N SER A 235 -3.21 -19.99 5.32
CA SER A 235 -3.26 -20.09 6.78
C SER A 235 -3.44 -18.72 7.47
N LEU A 236 -3.65 -18.76 8.78
CA LEU A 236 -3.75 -17.55 9.60
C LEU A 236 -2.42 -16.81 9.67
N ILE A 237 -2.50 -15.51 9.45
CA ILE A 237 -1.35 -14.63 9.63
C ILE A 237 -1.40 -14.05 11.05
N VAL A 238 -0.63 -14.72 11.92
CA VAL A 238 -0.45 -14.38 13.34
C VAL A 238 0.32 -13.07 13.51
N ALA A 239 0.04 -12.31 14.58
CA ALA A 239 0.55 -10.96 14.81
C ALA A 239 2.09 -10.79 14.76
N THR A 240 2.90 -11.80 15.10
CA THR A 240 4.36 -11.78 14.91
C THR A 240 4.76 -11.96 13.46
N ILE A 241 4.23 -13.00 12.81
CA ILE A 241 4.52 -13.37 11.42
C ILE A 241 3.90 -12.36 10.44
N GLN A 242 2.99 -11.50 10.91
CA GLN A 242 2.47 -10.35 10.17
C GLN A 242 3.61 -9.48 9.58
N THR A 243 4.71 -9.32 10.31
CA THR A 243 5.84 -8.53 9.77
C THR A 243 6.54 -9.20 8.58
N ILE A 244 6.34 -10.50 8.39
CA ILE A 244 6.95 -11.35 7.35
C ILE A 244 5.98 -11.60 6.19
N ALA A 245 4.67 -11.60 6.45
CA ALA A 245 3.66 -11.63 5.39
C ALA A 245 3.70 -10.30 4.62
N ARG A 246 3.93 -10.40 3.31
CA ARG A 246 3.97 -9.25 2.40
C ARG A 246 2.79 -9.30 1.45
N LEU A 247 2.25 -8.12 1.17
CA LEU A 247 1.32 -7.95 0.06
C LEU A 247 2.03 -8.37 -1.22
N HIS A 248 1.52 -9.40 -1.86
CA HIS A 248 2.18 -10.03 -2.99
C HIS A 248 1.61 -9.52 -4.33
N ARG A 249 0.28 -9.34 -4.41
CA ARG A 249 -0.46 -8.84 -5.59
C ARG A 249 -1.70 -8.06 -5.16
N PHE A 250 -2.18 -7.17 -6.04
CA PHE A 250 -3.47 -6.49 -5.88
C PHE A 250 -4.68 -7.32 -6.37
N ASP A 251 -4.50 -8.62 -6.55
CA ASP A 251 -5.58 -9.53 -6.87
C ASP A 251 -6.44 -9.82 -5.63
N GLU A 252 -7.76 -9.92 -5.81
CA GLU A 252 -8.64 -10.45 -4.78
C GLU A 252 -8.19 -11.85 -4.37
N CYS A 253 -8.11 -12.11 -3.07
CA CYS A 253 -7.74 -13.41 -2.56
C CYS A 253 -8.88 -14.40 -2.79
N GLU A 254 -8.55 -15.69 -2.78
CA GLU A 254 -9.48 -16.75 -3.15
C GLU A 254 -10.79 -16.73 -2.33
N LYS A 255 -10.73 -16.31 -1.05
CA LYS A 255 -11.90 -16.18 -0.17
C LYS A 255 -12.93 -15.20 -0.75
N PHE A 256 -12.47 -14.10 -1.33
CA PHE A 256 -13.31 -13.06 -1.92
C PHE A 256 -13.73 -13.43 -3.34
N MET A 257 -12.81 -13.95 -4.16
CA MET A 257 -13.14 -14.40 -5.52
C MET A 257 -14.20 -15.50 -5.55
N LYS A 258 -14.18 -16.42 -4.57
CA LYS A 258 -15.17 -17.50 -4.47
C LYS A 258 -16.48 -17.07 -3.81
N TYR A 259 -16.53 -15.87 -3.21
CA TYR A 259 -17.74 -15.41 -2.55
C TYR A 259 -18.85 -15.19 -3.57
N LYS A 260 -20.02 -15.74 -3.27
CA LYS A 260 -21.25 -15.54 -4.04
C LYS A 260 -22.28 -14.88 -3.12
N GLY A 261 -22.89 -13.80 -3.58
CA GLY A 261 -23.87 -13.05 -2.79
C GLY A 261 -24.96 -13.97 -2.22
N GLY A 262 -25.25 -13.83 -0.92
CA GLY A 262 -26.24 -14.65 -0.22
C GLY A 262 -25.73 -15.97 0.35
N PHE A 263 -24.49 -16.40 0.04
CA PHE A 263 -23.95 -17.67 0.57
C PHE A 263 -23.87 -17.72 2.10
N LEU A 264 -23.58 -16.58 2.74
CA LEU A 264 -23.49 -16.49 4.20
C LEU A 264 -24.86 -16.25 4.88
N LEU A 265 -25.90 -16.00 4.09
CA LEU A 265 -27.25 -15.67 4.60
C LEU A 265 -28.29 -16.73 4.21
N GLY A 266 -27.92 -17.70 3.38
CA GLY A 266 -28.80 -18.75 2.88
C GLY A 266 -28.90 -19.96 3.82
N TYR A 267 -29.87 -20.81 3.54
CA TYR A 267 -30.12 -22.06 4.29
C TYR A 267 -28.90 -23.01 4.30
N ASN A 268 -28.08 -22.98 3.25
CA ASN A 268 -26.84 -23.76 3.11
C ASN A 268 -25.59 -22.99 3.53
N SER A 269 -25.73 -21.98 4.41
CA SER A 269 -24.58 -21.23 4.91
C SER A 269 -23.62 -22.15 5.68
N PRO A 270 -22.29 -21.98 5.53
CA PRO A 270 -21.33 -22.76 6.30
C PRO A 270 -21.58 -22.57 7.81
N PRO A 271 -21.52 -23.64 8.63
CA PRO A 271 -21.65 -23.50 10.06
C PRO A 271 -20.53 -22.60 10.59
N PHE A 272 -20.89 -21.62 11.41
CA PHE A 272 -19.96 -20.71 12.07
C PHE A 272 -19.93 -21.04 13.56
N ASP A 273 -18.79 -21.49 14.05
CA ASP A 273 -18.54 -21.61 15.49
C ASP A 273 -18.01 -20.26 16.02
N PRO A 274 -18.80 -19.53 16.83
CA PRO A 274 -18.37 -18.23 17.35
C PRO A 274 -17.19 -18.31 18.32
N LYS A 275 -16.87 -19.50 18.88
CA LYS A 275 -15.72 -19.69 19.76
C LYS A 275 -14.44 -19.98 18.99
N LYS A 276 -14.55 -20.48 17.76
CA LYS A 276 -13.39 -20.84 16.94
C LYS A 276 -12.44 -19.64 16.72
N PRO A 277 -12.90 -18.41 16.41
CA PRO A 277 -12.01 -17.25 16.33
C PRO A 277 -11.25 -16.97 17.63
N GLU A 278 -11.90 -17.02 18.79
CA GLU A 278 -11.26 -16.78 20.08
C GLU A 278 -10.19 -17.83 20.39
N MET A 279 -10.50 -19.11 20.14
CA MET A 279 -9.54 -20.20 20.32
C MET A 279 -8.32 -20.04 19.40
N LEU A 280 -8.55 -19.70 18.13
CA LEU A 280 -7.50 -19.44 17.15
C LEU A 280 -6.62 -18.26 17.56
N ILE A 281 -7.22 -17.16 18.02
CA ILE A 281 -6.49 -15.98 18.49
C ILE A 281 -5.68 -16.31 19.75
N SER A 282 -6.25 -17.04 20.71
CA SER A 282 -5.53 -17.46 21.92
C SER A 282 -4.30 -18.30 21.57
N LYS A 283 -4.48 -19.30 20.71
CA LYS A 283 -3.40 -20.19 20.28
C LYS A 283 -2.32 -19.45 19.48
N ALA A 284 -2.74 -18.54 18.61
CA ALA A 284 -1.84 -17.65 17.88
C ALA A 284 -1.04 -16.73 18.82
N ASN A 285 -1.65 -16.23 19.90
CA ASN A 285 -0.95 -15.42 20.90
C ASN A 285 0.05 -16.25 21.72
N GLU A 286 -0.24 -17.52 22.04
CA GLU A 286 0.72 -18.43 22.67
C GLU A 286 1.96 -18.64 21.79
N LEU A 287 1.76 -18.84 20.49
CA LEU A 287 2.84 -18.94 19.51
C LEU A 287 3.67 -17.65 19.46
N ASP A 288 3.00 -16.49 19.31
CA ASP A 288 3.62 -15.17 19.28
C ASP A 288 4.49 -14.87 20.51
N LEU A 289 3.98 -15.19 21.70
CA LEU A 289 4.73 -15.05 22.95
C LEU A 289 5.93 -15.99 23.00
N THR A 290 5.78 -17.23 22.55
CA THR A 290 6.87 -18.22 22.53
C THR A 290 7.99 -17.78 21.58
N GLU A 291 7.66 -17.29 20.39
CA GLU A 291 8.64 -16.74 19.43
C GLU A 291 9.37 -15.50 20.00
N LYS A 292 8.64 -14.62 20.71
CA LYS A 292 9.26 -13.47 21.39
C LYS A 292 10.23 -13.89 22.48
N TYR A 293 9.89 -14.91 23.27
CA TYR A 293 10.81 -15.45 24.29
C TYR A 293 12.03 -16.11 23.66
N HIS A 294 11.84 -16.90 22.58
CA HIS A 294 12.93 -17.46 21.78
C HIS A 294 13.90 -16.38 21.32
N ASN A 295 13.40 -15.33 20.66
CA ASN A 295 14.23 -14.25 20.12
C ASN A 295 14.96 -13.47 21.21
N LYS A 296 14.31 -13.22 22.36
CA LYS A 296 14.94 -12.57 23.51
C LYS A 296 16.04 -13.45 24.12
N ALA A 297 15.83 -14.76 24.20
CA ALA A 297 16.83 -15.71 24.67
C ALA A 297 18.06 -15.73 23.76
N ALA A 298 17.85 -15.81 22.44
CA ALA A 298 18.91 -15.73 21.44
C ALA A 298 19.72 -14.43 21.55
N GLN A 299 19.04 -13.28 21.67
CA GLN A 299 19.68 -11.98 21.85
C GLN A 299 20.45 -11.86 23.17
N SER A 300 20.06 -12.62 24.20
CA SER A 300 20.74 -12.67 25.49
C SER A 300 21.92 -13.65 25.50
N GLY A 301 22.26 -14.27 24.37
CA GLY A 301 23.40 -15.18 24.22
C GLY A 301 23.12 -16.62 24.67
N ILE A 302 21.85 -17.01 24.87
CA ILE A 302 21.49 -18.41 25.13
C ILE A 302 21.70 -19.21 23.83
N THR A 303 22.48 -20.27 23.90
CA THR A 303 22.85 -21.10 22.74
C THR A 303 21.95 -22.30 22.51
N ASP A 304 21.35 -22.86 23.57
CA ASP A 304 20.36 -23.93 23.46
C ASP A 304 18.95 -23.36 23.46
N LEU A 305 18.33 -23.36 22.29
CA LEU A 305 16.97 -22.88 22.06
C LEU A 305 16.01 -24.03 21.71
N SER A 306 16.47 -25.29 21.76
CA SER A 306 15.74 -26.47 21.29
C SER A 306 14.35 -26.63 21.92
N ARG A 307 14.21 -26.28 23.20
CA ARG A 307 12.92 -26.28 23.90
C ARG A 307 11.91 -25.33 23.27
N TYR A 308 12.35 -24.12 22.89
CA TYR A 308 11.49 -23.15 22.23
C TYR A 308 11.14 -23.63 20.82
N ASP A 309 12.10 -24.18 20.08
CA ASP A 309 11.86 -24.71 18.72
C ASP A 309 10.79 -25.82 18.71
N ILE A 310 10.91 -26.79 19.62
CA ILE A 310 9.92 -27.88 19.77
C ILE A 310 8.54 -27.31 20.12
N GLN A 311 8.50 -26.31 21.02
CA GLN A 311 7.24 -25.71 21.44
C GLN A 311 6.60 -24.90 20.30
N ILE A 312 7.39 -24.15 19.53
CA ILE A 312 6.95 -23.39 18.35
C ILE A 312 6.37 -24.35 17.31
N GLU A 313 7.06 -25.42 16.95
CA GLU A 313 6.58 -26.41 15.97
C GLU A 313 5.30 -27.10 16.43
N LYS A 314 5.21 -27.46 17.72
CA LYS A 314 3.98 -28.00 18.30
C LYS A 314 2.81 -27.01 18.17
N LEU A 315 3.01 -25.74 18.54
CA LEU A 315 1.98 -24.71 18.48
C LEU A 315 1.53 -24.42 17.05
N LYS A 316 2.45 -24.42 16.08
CA LYS A 316 2.13 -24.32 14.64
C LYS A 316 1.24 -25.48 14.19
N SER A 317 1.63 -26.72 14.52
CA SER A 317 0.84 -27.91 14.15
C SER A 317 -0.55 -27.92 14.80
N GLU A 318 -0.66 -27.48 16.07
CA GLU A 318 -1.96 -27.32 16.74
C GLU A 318 -2.82 -26.27 16.02
N LEU A 319 -2.23 -25.11 15.70
CA LEU A 319 -2.92 -24.02 15.03
C LEU A 319 -3.41 -24.44 13.63
N ASP A 320 -2.56 -25.10 12.84
CA ASP A 320 -2.91 -25.62 11.52
C ASP A 320 -4.05 -26.65 11.60
N GLY A 321 -4.00 -27.56 12.59
CA GLY A 321 -5.08 -28.52 12.85
C GLY A 321 -6.41 -27.86 13.23
N MET A 322 -6.40 -26.66 13.82
CA MET A 322 -7.61 -25.90 14.11
C MET A 322 -8.21 -25.22 12.86
N PHE A 323 -7.40 -24.96 11.82
CA PHE A 323 -7.90 -24.37 10.57
C PHE A 323 -8.74 -25.34 9.75
N GLY A 324 -8.32 -26.61 9.71
CA GLY A 324 -8.93 -27.66 8.89
C GLY A 324 -8.25 -27.80 7.54
#